data_AF-A0A7X6X9I0-F1
#
_entry.id   AF-A0A7X6X9I0-F1
#
_cell.length_a   1.000
_cell.length_b   1.000
_cell.length_c   1.000
_cell.angle_alpha   90.00
_cell.angle_beta   90.00
_cell.angle_gamma   90.00
#
_symmetry.space_group_name_H-M   'P 1'
#
loop_
_entity.id
_entity.type
_entity.pdbx_description
1 polymer ?
#
loop_
_entity_poly.entity_id
_entity_poly.type
_entity_poly.pdbx_seq_one_letter_code
_entity_poly.pdbx_strand_id
1 'polypeptide(L)'
;VLLISGSLSLREDEDPKVIADKIMLLQPDCERLPEAMRISRQRKAGNRQYNNGRRNNACPTPPALPERQADPVMHADRQKDSSADHNMSLVIRCTETPSDEFIDAVRATCSYFSGSMPVYIFDEKEGRIVDWITLPPVASDSETIAIFCRRFGSANLCLI
;
A
#
# COMPACT_ATOMS: atom_id res chain seq x y z
N VAL A 1 -9.42 -1.32 -3.67
CA VAL A 1 -8.49 -0.18 -3.89
C VAL A 1 -8.55 0.23 -5.35
N LEU A 2 -8.46 1.53 -5.68
CA LEU A 2 -8.41 2.01 -7.06
C LEU A 2 -6.97 2.34 -7.45
N LEU A 3 -6.57 1.90 -8.63
CA LEU A 3 -5.27 2.14 -9.23
C LEU A 3 -5.43 3.16 -10.35
N ILE A 4 -4.69 4.27 -10.27
CA ILE A 4 -4.74 5.36 -11.25
C ILE A 4 -3.37 5.49 -11.91
N SER A 5 -3.32 5.33 -13.24
CA SER A 5 -2.17 5.69 -14.07
C SER A 5 -2.41 7.06 -14.68
N GLY A 6 -1.41 7.91 -14.70
CA GLY A 6 -1.56 9.26 -15.22
C GLY A 6 -0.33 10.13 -14.98
N SER A 7 -0.44 11.40 -15.33
CA SER A 7 0.56 12.42 -15.01
C SER A 7 0.15 13.21 -13.76
N LEU A 8 1.10 13.39 -12.85
CA LEU A 8 0.94 14.19 -11.64
C LEU A 8 1.64 15.53 -11.85
N SER A 9 0.89 16.62 -11.78
CA SER A 9 1.42 17.97 -11.80
C SER A 9 1.49 18.49 -10.36
N LEU A 10 2.73 18.70 -9.89
CA LEU A 10 3.02 19.31 -8.60
C LEU A 10 3.63 20.69 -8.81
N ARG A 11 3.06 21.71 -8.18
CA ARG A 11 3.57 23.07 -8.11
C ARG A 11 3.48 23.53 -6.66
N GLU A 12 4.39 24.40 -6.23
CA GLU A 12 4.47 24.83 -4.83
C GLU A 12 3.31 25.75 -4.43
N ASP A 13 2.74 26.49 -5.39
CA ASP A 13 1.66 27.46 -5.17
C ASP A 13 0.27 26.97 -5.65
N GLU A 14 0.14 25.71 -6.08
CA GLU A 14 -1.13 25.16 -6.54
C GLU A 14 -1.41 23.78 -5.93
N ASP A 15 -2.69 23.44 -5.81
CA ASP A 15 -3.10 22.11 -5.41
C ASP A 15 -2.60 21.05 -6.41
N PRO A 16 -2.16 19.87 -5.93
CA PRO A 16 -1.68 18.79 -6.78
C PRO A 16 -2.79 18.31 -7.73
N LYS A 17 -2.48 18.25 -9.02
CA LYS A 17 -3.43 17.84 -10.06
C LYS A 17 -3.00 16.52 -10.68
N VAL A 18 -3.91 15.55 -10.70
CA VAL A 18 -3.72 14.28 -11.40
C VAL A 18 -4.52 14.30 -12.70
N ILE A 19 -3.84 14.07 -13.81
CA ILE A 19 -4.47 13.81 -15.11
C ILE A 19 -4.40 12.31 -15.31
N ALA A 20 -5.51 11.62 -15.06
CA ALA A 20 -5.61 10.18 -15.17
C ALA A 20 -5.72 9.73 -16.62
N ASP A 21 -4.77 8.92 -17.07
CA ASP A 21 -4.83 8.21 -18.35
C ASP A 21 -5.67 6.94 -18.23
N LYS A 22 -5.60 6.27 -17.06
CA LYS A 22 -6.30 5.01 -16.81
C LYS A 22 -6.69 4.86 -15.34
N ILE A 23 -7.90 4.38 -15.10
CA ILE A 23 -8.41 4.06 -13.76
C ILE A 23 -8.86 2.60 -13.76
N MET A 24 -8.40 1.82 -12.79
CA MET A 24 -8.72 0.40 -12.66
C MET A 24 -8.95 0.03 -11.20
N LEU A 25 -9.73 -1.03 -10.97
CA LEU A 25 -9.79 -1.67 -9.66
C LEU A 25 -8.52 -2.47 -9.45
N LEU A 26 -7.85 -2.25 -8.32
CA LEU A 26 -6.75 -3.08 -7.87
C LEU A 26 -7.34 -4.42 -7.43
N GLN A 27 -6.97 -5.49 -8.13
CA GLN A 27 -7.38 -6.83 -7.76
C GLN A 27 -6.61 -7.26 -6.49
N PRO A 28 -7.23 -8.02 -5.59
CA PRO A 28 -6.67 -8.35 -4.27
C PRO A 28 -5.43 -9.27 -4.34
N ASP A 29 -5.13 -9.84 -5.49
CA ASP A 29 -4.04 -10.79 -5.79
C ASP A 29 -2.81 -10.14 -6.47
N CYS A 30 -2.77 -8.81 -6.59
CA CYS A 30 -1.77 -8.12 -7.40
C CYS A 30 -0.41 -7.93 -6.69
N GLU A 31 0.45 -8.95 -6.67
CA GLU A 31 1.90 -8.79 -6.43
C GLU A 31 2.61 -8.00 -7.55
N ARG A 32 1.92 -7.81 -8.69
CA ARG A 32 2.45 -7.15 -9.88
C ARG A 32 1.43 -6.18 -10.46
N LEU A 33 1.93 -5.05 -10.96
CA LEU A 33 1.11 -4.05 -11.66
C LEU A 33 0.41 -4.71 -12.87
N PRO A 34 -0.89 -4.47 -13.10
CA PRO A 34 -1.62 -5.03 -14.24
C PRO A 34 -0.89 -4.77 -15.55
N GLU A 35 -0.92 -5.73 -16.47
CA GLU A 35 -0.15 -5.66 -17.72
C GLU A 35 -0.39 -4.35 -18.48
N ALA A 36 -1.65 -3.91 -18.50
CA ALA A 36 -2.05 -2.68 -19.18
C ALA A 36 -1.59 -1.37 -18.48
N MET A 37 -0.94 -1.46 -17.32
CA MET A 37 -0.31 -0.34 -16.61
C MET A 37 1.21 -0.48 -16.51
N ARG A 38 1.78 -1.59 -16.98
CA ARG A 38 3.24 -1.78 -17.04
C ARG A 38 3.81 -0.82 -18.07
N ILE A 39 4.19 0.37 -17.62
CA ILE A 39 4.92 1.33 -18.43
C ILE A 39 6.27 0.70 -18.77
N SER A 40 6.39 0.15 -19.98
CA SER A 40 7.69 -0.18 -20.56
C SER A 40 8.52 1.08 -20.52
N ARG A 41 9.58 1.10 -19.70
CA ARG A 41 10.56 2.19 -19.64
C ARG A 41 11.38 2.23 -20.95
N GLN A 42 10.73 2.42 -22.09
CA GLN A 42 11.38 3.07 -23.21
C GLN A 42 11.48 4.55 -22.82
N ARG A 43 12.55 4.86 -22.09
CA ARG A 43 13.03 6.23 -21.98
C ARG A 43 13.35 6.69 -23.40
N LYS A 44 12.38 7.32 -24.06
CA LYS A 44 12.69 8.19 -25.19
C LYS A 44 13.32 9.44 -24.56
N ALA A 45 14.65 9.44 -24.56
CA ALA A 45 15.48 10.58 -24.23
C ALA A 45 14.94 11.83 -24.92
N GLY A 46 14.99 12.94 -24.18
CA GLY A 46 14.27 14.15 -24.50
C GLY A 46 14.66 14.79 -25.83
N ASN A 47 13.73 15.60 -26.33
CA ASN A 47 14.09 16.78 -27.07
C ASN A 47 13.24 17.92 -26.52
N ARG A 48 13.84 18.67 -25.59
CA ARG A 48 13.41 20.03 -25.24
C ARG A 48 13.64 20.87 -26.47
N GLN A 49 12.57 21.20 -27.19
CA GLN A 49 12.60 22.30 -28.14
C GLN A 49 11.49 23.26 -27.74
N TYR A 50 11.91 24.33 -27.06
CA TYR A 50 11.16 25.56 -26.96
C TYR A 50 10.74 25.98 -28.36
N ASN A 51 9.45 26.16 -28.61
CA ASN A 51 9.04 27.13 -29.60
C ASN A 51 7.77 27.87 -29.17
N ASN A 52 7.91 29.17 -29.29
CA ASN A 52 7.00 30.23 -28.89
C ASN A 52 5.98 30.43 -30.01
N GLY A 53 4.68 30.55 -29.73
CA GLY A 53 3.75 31.00 -30.76
C GLY A 53 2.27 30.65 -30.61
N ARG A 54 1.52 31.62 -30.06
CA ARG A 54 0.24 32.15 -30.57
C ARG A 54 -0.95 31.20 -30.87
N ARG A 55 -2.04 31.47 -30.11
CA ARG A 55 -3.43 31.76 -30.56
C ARG A 55 -4.16 30.73 -31.45
N ASN A 56 -5.24 30.13 -30.93
CA ASN A 56 -6.62 30.57 -31.16
C ASN A 56 -7.67 29.52 -30.73
N ASN A 57 -8.72 30.01 -30.07
CA ASN A 57 -10.12 29.60 -30.07
C ASN A 57 -10.49 28.18 -30.58
N ALA A 58 -11.10 27.38 -29.71
CA ALA A 58 -12.40 26.74 -29.99
C ALA A 58 -12.93 26.05 -28.72
N CYS A 59 -14.02 26.60 -28.19
CA CYS A 59 -14.98 25.90 -27.34
C CYS A 59 -15.78 24.92 -28.22
N PRO A 60 -16.17 23.75 -27.73
CA PRO A 60 -17.61 23.48 -27.72
C PRO A 60 -18.12 22.69 -26.48
N THR A 61 -19.09 23.31 -25.82
CA THR A 61 -20.38 22.75 -25.33
C THR A 61 -20.40 21.49 -24.44
N PRO A 62 -20.96 21.57 -23.21
CA PRO A 62 -21.17 20.40 -22.33
C PRO A 62 -22.52 19.70 -22.61
N PRO A 63 -22.60 18.36 -22.59
CA PRO A 63 -23.87 17.67 -22.47
C PRO A 63 -24.18 17.31 -21.00
N ALA A 64 -25.26 17.93 -20.52
CA ALA A 64 -26.29 17.44 -19.61
C ALA A 64 -25.94 16.43 -18.49
N LEU A 65 -26.12 16.92 -17.25
CA LEU A 65 -26.46 16.15 -16.06
C LEU A 65 -27.74 15.30 -16.27
N PRO A 66 -27.86 14.16 -15.58
CA PRO A 66 -29.11 13.79 -14.96
C PRO A 66 -28.97 13.74 -13.44
N GLU A 67 -29.74 14.59 -12.76
CA GLU A 67 -30.15 14.40 -11.37
C GLU A 67 -30.83 13.03 -11.21
N ARG A 68 -30.50 12.29 -10.13
CA ARG A 68 -31.47 11.41 -9.47
C ARG A 68 -31.06 11.12 -8.02
N GLN A 69 -31.79 11.79 -7.13
CA GLN A 69 -32.44 11.33 -5.90
C GLN A 69 -31.74 10.33 -4.97
N ALA A 70 -31.75 10.74 -3.70
CA ALA A 70 -31.46 9.97 -2.48
C ALA A 70 -32.34 8.71 -2.34
N ASP A 71 -31.79 7.64 -1.74
CA ASP A 71 -32.03 7.26 -0.33
C ASP A 71 -31.33 5.93 0.04
N PRO A 72 -31.16 5.60 1.34
CA PRO A 72 -30.12 4.72 1.86
C PRO A 72 -30.55 3.25 1.86
N VAL A 73 -29.64 2.34 1.50
CA VAL A 73 -29.88 0.91 1.68
C VAL A 73 -28.70 0.29 2.42
N MET A 74 -29.00 -0.11 3.65
CA MET A 74 -28.18 -1.00 4.46
C MET A 74 -27.78 -2.23 3.64
N HIS A 75 -26.48 -2.44 3.47
CA HIS A 75 -25.94 -3.77 3.28
C HIS A 75 -25.02 -4.07 4.46
N ALA A 76 -25.64 -4.61 5.51
CA ALA A 76 -24.97 -5.54 6.38
C ALA A 76 -24.60 -6.76 5.53
N ASP A 77 -23.40 -6.76 4.98
CA ASP A 77 -22.75 -8.01 4.60
C ASP A 77 -21.45 -8.11 5.36
N ARG A 78 -21.57 -8.81 6.48
CA ARG A 78 -20.47 -9.25 7.32
C ARG A 78 -19.82 -10.40 6.57
N GLN A 79 -19.17 -10.09 5.45
CA GLN A 79 -18.48 -11.10 4.65
C GLN A 79 -17.15 -11.43 5.34
N LYS A 80 -17.30 -12.42 6.23
CA LYS A 80 -16.28 -13.14 6.94
C LYS A 80 -15.51 -13.98 5.91
N ASP A 81 -14.62 -13.37 5.13
CA ASP A 81 -13.66 -14.11 4.32
C ASP A 81 -12.52 -14.61 5.20
N SER A 82 -12.86 -15.62 6.00
CA SER A 82 -11.93 -16.58 6.57
C SER A 82 -11.62 -17.60 5.47
N SER A 83 -10.53 -17.43 4.73
CA SER A 83 -9.85 -18.55 4.05
C SER A 83 -8.54 -18.12 3.42
N ALA A 84 -7.52 -17.99 4.26
CA ALA A 84 -6.15 -18.23 3.85
C ALA A 84 -5.41 -18.83 5.05
N ASP A 85 -5.63 -20.13 5.28
CA ASP A 85 -4.74 -20.99 6.07
C ASP A 85 -3.39 -21.13 5.35
N HIS A 86 -2.74 -20.00 5.10
CA HIS A 86 -1.32 -19.99 4.86
C HIS A 86 -0.72 -19.93 6.26
N ASN A 87 0.03 -20.96 6.64
CA ASN A 87 0.89 -20.98 7.83
C ASN A 87 2.02 -19.94 7.68
N MET A 88 1.69 -18.71 7.33
CA MET A 88 2.65 -17.63 7.27
C MET A 88 2.98 -17.22 8.69
N SER A 89 4.25 -16.96 8.96
CA SER A 89 4.71 -16.35 10.19
C SER A 89 5.49 -15.08 9.87
N LEU A 90 5.27 -14.04 10.67
CA LEU A 90 6.01 -12.79 10.54
C LEU A 90 7.24 -12.82 11.43
N VAL A 91 8.42 -12.64 10.85
CA VAL A 91 9.68 -12.60 11.56
C VAL A 91 10.27 -11.19 11.46
N ILE A 92 10.54 -10.58 12.61
CA ILE A 92 11.19 -9.27 12.74
C ILE A 92 12.64 -9.51 13.16
N ARG A 93 13.58 -9.23 12.27
CA ARG A 93 15.02 -9.29 12.51
C ARG A 93 15.44 -8.08 13.34
N CYS A 94 16.18 -8.35 14.42
CA CYS A 94 16.85 -7.34 15.22
C CYS A 94 18.36 -7.49 15.00
N THR A 95 18.99 -6.46 14.42
CA THR A 95 20.44 -6.42 14.20
C THR A 95 21.22 -6.24 15.50
N GLU A 96 20.54 -5.73 16.53
CA GLU A 96 21.07 -5.55 17.88
C GLU A 96 20.32 -6.46 18.85
N THR A 97 20.84 -6.57 20.08
CA THR A 97 20.12 -7.27 21.15
C THR A 97 18.80 -6.55 21.38
N PRO A 98 17.65 -7.23 21.37
CA PRO A 98 16.35 -6.60 21.47
C PRO A 98 16.24 -5.88 22.82
N SER A 99 16.13 -4.55 22.79
CA SER A 99 15.88 -3.76 23.99
C SER A 99 14.43 -3.91 24.44
N ASP A 100 14.17 -3.72 25.74
CA ASP A 100 12.81 -3.77 26.29
C ASP A 100 11.88 -2.77 25.58
N GLU A 101 12.37 -1.58 25.23
CA GLU A 101 11.62 -0.58 24.46
C GLU A 101 11.23 -1.07 23.06
N PHE A 102 12.14 -1.78 22.38
CA PHE A 102 11.85 -2.37 21.07
C PHE A 102 10.78 -3.45 21.20
N ILE A 103 10.91 -4.33 22.19
CA ILE A 103 9.97 -5.43 22.45
C ILE A 103 8.59 -4.86 22.76
N ASP A 104 8.51 -3.83 23.60
CA ASP A 104 7.24 -3.17 23.92
C ASP A 104 6.64 -2.44 22.71
N ALA A 105 7.48 -1.81 21.86
CA ALA A 105 7.01 -1.21 20.61
C ALA A 105 6.45 -2.26 19.64
N VAL A 106 7.10 -3.42 19.51
CA VAL A 106 6.61 -4.55 18.70
C VAL A 106 5.31 -5.08 19.30
N ARG A 107 5.27 -5.35 20.60
CA ARG A 107 4.08 -5.84 21.30
C ARG A 107 2.90 -4.90 21.14
N ALA A 108 3.10 -3.60 21.34
CA ALA A 108 2.05 -2.59 21.17
C ALA A 108 1.55 -2.51 19.72
N THR A 109 2.45 -2.67 18.74
CA THR A 109 2.07 -2.73 17.32
C THR A 109 1.24 -3.99 17.06
N CYS A 110 1.68 -5.15 17.55
CA CYS A 110 0.94 -6.40 17.41
C CYS A 110 -0.44 -6.33 18.09
N SER A 111 -0.56 -5.68 19.25
CA SER A 111 -1.85 -5.51 19.94
C SER A 111 -2.85 -4.65 19.18
N TYR A 112 -2.39 -3.79 18.27
CA TYR A 112 -3.26 -2.98 17.42
C TYR A 112 -3.89 -3.81 16.29
N PHE A 113 -3.16 -4.81 15.76
CA PHE A 113 -3.62 -5.67 14.68
C PHE A 113 -3.99 -7.05 15.20
N SER A 114 -5.27 -7.34 15.34
CA SER A 114 -5.73 -8.66 15.75
C SER A 114 -5.76 -9.63 14.56
N GLY A 115 -5.09 -10.78 14.66
CA GLY A 115 -5.22 -11.82 13.65
C GLY A 115 -4.69 -13.19 14.07
N SER A 116 -4.38 -14.04 13.09
CA SER A 116 -3.95 -15.41 13.28
C SER A 116 -2.50 -15.67 12.90
N MET A 117 -1.78 -14.68 12.34
CA MET A 117 -0.40 -14.82 11.90
C MET A 117 0.55 -14.68 13.10
N PRO A 118 1.31 -15.72 13.49
CA PRO A 118 2.27 -15.62 14.57
C PRO A 118 3.40 -14.65 14.23
N VAL A 119 3.89 -13.93 15.25
CA VAL A 119 4.99 -12.97 15.13
C VAL A 119 6.16 -13.39 16.00
N TYR A 120 7.35 -13.41 15.41
CA TYR A 120 8.60 -13.78 16.06
C TYR A 120 9.64 -12.66 15.94
N ILE A 121 10.50 -12.53 16.94
CA ILE A 121 11.68 -11.69 16.88
C ILE A 121 12.88 -12.60 16.66
N PHE A 122 13.69 -12.31 15.64
CA PHE A 122 14.95 -13.00 15.37
C PHE A 122 16.11 -12.12 15.81
N ASP A 123 16.87 -12.56 16.80
CA ASP A 123 18.10 -11.89 17.23
C ASP A 123 19.23 -12.31 16.29
N GLU A 124 19.75 -11.36 15.51
CA GLU A 124 20.82 -11.62 14.54
C GLU A 124 22.19 -11.82 15.21
N LYS A 125 22.41 -11.27 16.40
CA LYS A 125 23.66 -11.46 17.16
C LYS A 125 23.76 -12.88 17.71
N GLU A 126 22.64 -13.40 18.21
CA GLU A 126 22.57 -14.77 18.75
C GLU A 126 22.19 -15.81 17.69
N GLY A 127 21.70 -15.37 16.52
CA GLY A 127 21.31 -16.23 15.41
C GLY A 127 20.09 -17.12 15.72
N ARG A 128 19.21 -16.68 16.63
CA ARG A 128 18.06 -17.47 17.10
C ARG A 128 16.79 -16.64 17.22
N ILE A 129 15.65 -17.33 17.14
CA ILE A 129 14.36 -16.76 17.51
C ILE A 129 14.32 -16.59 19.02
N VAL A 130 13.85 -15.44 19.46
CA VAL A 130 13.70 -15.09 20.86
C VAL A 130 12.44 -15.76 21.40
N ASP A 131 12.61 -16.89 22.07
CA ASP A 131 11.52 -17.77 22.55
C ASP A 131 10.90 -17.34 23.88
N TRP A 132 11.64 -16.55 24.68
CA TRP A 132 11.14 -15.99 25.95
C TRP A 132 10.15 -14.83 25.76
N ILE A 133 9.98 -14.32 24.54
CA ILE A 133 9.00 -13.26 24.22
C ILE A 133 7.80 -13.87 23.52
N THR A 134 6.62 -13.71 24.13
CA THR A 134 5.35 -14.02 23.47
C THR A 134 4.74 -12.74 22.91
N LEU A 135 4.55 -12.71 21.59
CA LEU A 135 3.88 -11.61 20.89
C LEU A 135 2.47 -12.01 20.48
N PRO A 136 1.49 -11.08 20.50
CA PRO A 136 0.17 -11.37 19.99
C PRO A 136 0.21 -11.60 18.47
N PRO A 137 -0.58 -12.55 17.96
CA PRO A 137 -0.68 -12.79 16.53
C PRO A 137 -1.38 -11.63 15.82
N VAL A 138 -0.96 -11.37 14.59
CA VAL A 138 -1.41 -10.22 13.80
C VAL A 138 -2.18 -10.65 12.56
N ALA A 139 -2.85 -9.70 11.93
CA ALA A 139 -3.54 -9.93 10.66
C ALA A 139 -2.52 -10.09 9.52
N SER A 140 -2.81 -10.98 8.58
CA SER A 140 -1.97 -11.27 7.40
C SER A 140 -2.27 -10.36 6.20
N ASP A 141 -3.04 -9.30 6.41
CA ASP A 141 -3.39 -8.37 5.35
C ASP A 141 -2.21 -7.45 4.97
N SER A 142 -2.25 -6.95 3.75
CA SER A 142 -1.18 -6.10 3.19
C SER A 142 -0.98 -4.78 3.94
N GLU A 143 -2.02 -4.26 4.60
CA GLU A 143 -1.93 -2.99 5.33
C GLU A 143 -1.17 -3.19 6.65
N THR A 144 -1.49 -4.24 7.39
CA THR A 144 -0.74 -4.66 8.58
C THR A 144 0.73 -4.85 8.23
N ILE A 145 1.06 -5.69 7.23
CA ILE A 145 2.45 -5.95 6.81
C ILE A 145 3.16 -4.64 6.40
N ALA A 146 2.49 -3.75 5.66
CA ALA A 146 3.08 -2.47 5.27
C ALA A 146 3.40 -1.57 6.46
N ILE A 147 2.60 -1.59 7.53
CA ILE A 147 2.86 -0.83 8.75
C ILE A 147 4.08 -1.39 9.49
N PHE A 148 4.21 -2.70 9.59
CA PHE A 148 5.43 -3.33 10.11
C PHE A 148 6.64 -2.91 9.26
N CYS A 149 6.55 -2.97 7.93
CA CYS A 149 7.62 -2.55 7.01
C CYS A 149 8.06 -1.10 7.21
N ARG A 150 7.12 -0.19 7.45
CA ARG A 150 7.43 1.22 7.71
C ARG A 150 8.10 1.42 9.08
N ARG A 151 7.68 0.67 10.09
CA ARG A 151 8.14 0.85 11.48
C ARG A 151 9.46 0.18 11.77
N PHE A 152 9.66 -1.04 11.27
CA PHE A 152 10.82 -1.88 11.57
C PHE A 152 11.80 -2.01 10.40
N GLY A 153 11.41 -1.53 9.22
CA GLY A 153 12.19 -1.59 7.98
C GLY A 153 11.92 -2.87 7.20
N SER A 154 11.71 -2.73 5.90
CA SER A 154 11.41 -3.87 5.01
C SER A 154 12.56 -4.89 4.92
N ALA A 155 13.80 -4.47 5.11
CA ALA A 155 14.96 -5.36 5.14
C ALA A 155 15.00 -6.26 6.39
N ASN A 156 14.29 -5.85 7.45
CA ASN A 156 14.26 -6.53 8.73
C ASN A 156 13.02 -7.42 8.88
N LEU A 157 12.14 -7.48 7.88
CA LEU A 157 10.93 -8.28 7.94
C LEU A 157 11.01 -9.44 6.96
N CYS A 158 10.58 -10.60 7.44
CA CYS A 158 10.47 -11.81 6.64
C CYS A 158 9.11 -12.45 6.91
N LEU A 159 8.47 -12.92 5.85
CA LEU A 159 7.31 -13.79 5.92
C LEU A 159 7.80 -15.20 5.54
N ILE A 160 7.56 -16.16 6.41
CA ILE A 160 7.95 -17.58 6.23
C ILE A 160 6.73 -18.47 6.20
#